data_AF-A0A9N7V183-F1
#
_entry.id   AF-A0A9N7V183-F1
#
_cell.length_a   1.000
_cell.length_b   1.000
_cell.length_c   1.000
_cell.angle_alpha   90.00
_cell.angle_beta   90.00
_cell.angle_gamma   90.00
#
_symmetry.space_group_name_H-M   'P 1'
#
loop_
_entity.id
_entity.type
_entity.pdbx_description
1 polymer ?
#
loop_
_entity_poly.entity_id
_entity_poly.type
_entity_poly.pdbx_seq_one_letter_code
_entity_poly.pdbx_strand_id
1 'polypeptide(L)'
;LALVEDAPPPPRGMAMGHSATTTVTHPMCSGPARACTVPCWSLRGTEASGRQARGRAGREVLQEVLDADLSNESFPFSTHKVVNAVGHQVRAMRLSFVGELGWELHIPKDACLPVYHAVMAAGAKHGIINSGYRAIDSLSIEKGYRHWHADLRPDDTPLEAGLAFTCKLKSSIPFLGRDRLEEQKKEGLRRRIVCFTIDEKVPMFGLEAVFRNGVPVGHLRRSDYGFFIDKTIGYGYIRNPDGGVVSADFIRSGDFTLERMGVTSQLQVVDAHSGFVRCECSSEVEEQVEEKQPEAQRGTTRD
;
A
#
# COMPACT_ATOMS: atom_id res chain seq x y z
N LEU A 1 -14.05 -9.84 -3.71
CA LEU A 1 -14.09 -9.79 -5.20
C LEU A 1 -14.44 -8.38 -5.62
N ALA A 2 -13.60 -7.72 -6.40
CA ALA A 2 -13.95 -6.45 -7.02
C ALA A 2 -14.35 -6.72 -8.46
N LEU A 3 -15.66 -6.75 -8.73
CA LEU A 3 -16.17 -6.77 -10.10
C LEU A 3 -16.45 -5.31 -10.47
N VAL A 4 -15.69 -4.76 -11.42
CA VAL A 4 -16.02 -3.48 -12.05
C VAL A 4 -16.89 -3.81 -13.25
N GLU A 5 -18.20 -3.62 -13.12
CA GLU A 5 -19.13 -3.59 -14.26
C GLU A 5 -19.30 -2.15 -14.73
N ASP A 6 -19.24 -1.95 -16.06
CA ASP A 6 -19.54 -0.65 -16.69
C ASP A 6 -20.99 -0.25 -16.41
N ALA A 7 -21.19 0.84 -15.66
CA ALA A 7 -22.49 1.49 -15.57
C ALA A 7 -22.74 2.32 -16.85
N PRO A 8 -23.93 2.22 -17.49
CA PRO A 8 -24.24 3.05 -18.65
C PRO A 8 -24.26 4.54 -18.26
N PRO A 9 -23.87 5.45 -19.17
CA PRO A 9 -23.85 6.89 -18.87
C PRO A 9 -25.27 7.39 -18.57
N PRO A 10 -25.44 8.25 -17.55
CA PRO A 10 -26.75 8.80 -17.22
C PRO A 10 -27.29 9.69 -18.36
N PRO A 11 -28.61 9.72 -18.59
CA PRO A 11 -29.22 10.57 -19.59
C PRO A 11 -28.94 12.05 -19.30
N ARG A 12 -28.63 12.81 -20.36
CA ARG A 12 -28.33 14.24 -20.27
C ARG A 12 -29.56 15.01 -19.79
N GLY A 13 -29.46 15.60 -18.60
CA GLY A 13 -30.37 16.62 -18.13
C GLY A 13 -31.05 16.31 -16.80
N MET A 14 -30.29 16.27 -15.70
CA MET A 14 -30.78 16.61 -14.37
C MET A 14 -29.60 16.98 -13.47
N ALA A 15 -29.57 18.23 -13.03
CA ALA A 15 -28.69 18.68 -11.96
C ALA A 15 -29.35 18.35 -10.62
N MET A 16 -28.63 17.68 -9.72
CA MET A 16 -28.64 17.85 -8.25
C MET A 16 -27.62 16.88 -7.64
N GLY A 17 -26.79 17.41 -6.74
CA GLY A 17 -25.52 16.80 -6.35
C GLY A 17 -25.64 15.58 -5.46
N HIS A 18 -24.79 14.60 -5.73
CA HIS A 18 -24.16 13.64 -4.82
C HIS A 18 -22.75 13.40 -5.38
N SER A 19 -21.76 13.19 -4.52
CA SER A 19 -20.35 12.97 -4.88
C SER A 19 -20.22 11.71 -5.74
N ALA A 20 -20.19 11.90 -7.05
CA ALA A 20 -19.79 10.89 -8.01
C ALA A 20 -18.29 11.06 -8.25
N THR A 21 -17.54 10.01 -7.93
CA THR A 21 -16.13 9.88 -8.29
C THR A 21 -16.01 9.91 -9.82
N THR A 22 -15.73 11.08 -10.38
CA THR A 22 -15.40 11.23 -11.79
C THR A 22 -14.04 10.59 -12.04
N THR A 23 -14.07 9.36 -12.54
CA THR A 23 -12.88 8.68 -13.08
C THR A 23 -12.40 9.47 -14.29
N VAL A 24 -11.22 10.09 -14.18
CA VAL A 24 -10.52 10.66 -15.33
C VAL A 24 -10.00 9.50 -16.17
N THR A 25 -10.74 9.13 -17.22
CA THR A 25 -10.28 8.23 -18.26
C THR A 25 -9.20 8.92 -19.10
N HIS A 26 -7.95 8.47 -19.03
CA HIS A 26 -6.96 8.78 -20.05
C HIS A 26 -7.26 7.99 -21.34
N PRO A 27 -7.02 8.56 -22.55
CA PRO A 27 -7.61 8.07 -23.79
C PRO A 27 -6.95 6.81 -24.40
N MET A 28 -6.13 6.07 -23.65
CA MET A 28 -5.31 4.97 -24.19
C MET A 28 -5.84 3.56 -23.89
N CYS A 29 -7.04 3.41 -23.32
CA CYS A 29 -7.67 2.10 -23.13
C CYS A 29 -9.15 2.12 -23.56
N SER A 30 -9.37 2.15 -24.87
CA SER A 30 -10.67 1.85 -25.49
C SER A 30 -10.70 0.39 -25.95
N GLY A 31 -10.93 -0.53 -25.03
CA GLY A 31 -11.18 -1.94 -25.32
C GLY A 31 -12.08 -2.56 -24.25
N PRO A 32 -12.97 -3.51 -24.60
CA PRO A 32 -13.82 -4.18 -23.62
C PRO A 32 -12.95 -4.88 -22.56
N ALA A 33 -13.35 -4.83 -21.29
CA ALA A 33 -12.64 -5.50 -20.20
C ALA A 33 -12.61 -7.03 -20.45
N ARG A 34 -11.46 -7.55 -20.92
CA ARG A 34 -11.26 -8.97 -21.27
C ARG A 34 -10.75 -9.83 -20.10
N ALA A 35 -10.45 -9.23 -18.96
CA ALA A 35 -9.89 -9.91 -17.80
C ALA A 35 -10.45 -9.33 -16.50
N CYS A 36 -10.62 -10.18 -15.49
CA CYS A 36 -10.82 -9.74 -14.12
C CYS A 36 -9.50 -9.90 -13.36
N THR A 37 -9.18 -8.90 -12.55
CA THR A 37 -8.13 -9.03 -11.55
C THR A 37 -8.80 -9.45 -10.26
N VAL A 38 -8.44 -10.63 -9.74
CA VAL A 38 -8.84 -11.02 -8.39
C VAL A 38 -7.73 -10.56 -7.45
N PRO A 39 -7.96 -9.52 -6.62
CA PRO A 39 -6.92 -8.99 -5.76
C PRO A 39 -6.52 -10.05 -4.72
N CYS A 40 -5.20 -10.18 -4.55
CA CYS A 40 -4.46 -10.87 -3.50
C CYS A 40 -5.23 -11.92 -2.68
N TRP A 41 -4.92 -13.19 -2.91
CA TRP A 41 -5.31 -14.26 -1.98
C TRP A 41 -4.38 -14.25 -0.78
N SER A 42 -4.80 -13.58 0.30
CA SER A 42 -4.17 -13.68 1.62
C SER A 42 -5.10 -14.50 2.51
N LEU A 43 -4.64 -15.68 2.92
CA LEU A 43 -5.39 -16.57 3.80
C LEU A 43 -5.16 -16.16 5.24
N ARG A 44 -6.22 -15.78 5.94
CA ARG A 44 -6.22 -15.73 7.41
C ARG A 44 -7.11 -16.84 7.96
N GLY A 45 -6.47 -17.82 8.59
CA GLY A 45 -7.17 -18.75 9.47
C GLY A 45 -7.53 -18.03 10.78
N THR A 46 -8.76 -18.20 11.25
CA THR A 46 -9.14 -17.82 12.61
C THR A 46 -9.12 -19.08 13.46
N GLU A 47 -8.12 -19.23 14.34
CA GLU A 47 -8.22 -20.18 15.45
C GLU A 47 -8.65 -19.40 16.71
N ALA A 48 -9.63 -19.94 17.43
CA ALA A 48 -10.17 -19.41 18.67
C ALA A 48 -9.19 -19.50 19.88
N SER A 49 -7.92 -19.81 19.64
CA SER A 49 -6.89 -19.97 20.68
C SER A 49 -5.68 -19.09 20.44
N GLY A 50 -5.83 -17.77 20.63
CA GLY A 50 -4.77 -16.87 21.11
C GLY A 50 -3.43 -16.79 20.36
N ARG A 51 -3.28 -17.37 19.17
CA ARG A 51 -2.11 -17.27 18.31
C ARG A 51 -2.58 -16.85 16.92
N GLN A 52 -2.26 -15.62 16.52
CA GLN A 52 -2.55 -15.12 15.18
C GLN A 52 -1.89 -16.05 14.15
N ALA A 53 -2.71 -16.81 13.41
CA ALA A 53 -2.25 -17.66 12.33
C ALA A 53 -1.73 -16.76 11.21
N ARG A 54 -0.40 -16.68 11.10
CA ARG A 54 0.36 -16.04 10.01
C ARG A 54 -0.25 -16.44 8.66
N GLY A 55 -0.36 -15.50 7.73
CA GLY A 55 -0.89 -15.68 6.37
C GLY A 55 -0.03 -16.56 5.46
N ARG A 56 0.36 -17.74 5.94
CA ARG A 56 1.34 -18.64 5.30
C ARG A 56 0.72 -19.61 4.32
N ALA A 57 -0.55 -19.97 4.51
CA ALA A 57 -1.25 -20.97 3.67
C ALA A 57 -1.42 -20.55 2.19
N GLY A 58 -1.13 -19.29 1.83
CA GLY A 58 -1.36 -18.75 0.48
C GLY A 58 -0.61 -19.52 -0.59
N ARG A 59 0.61 -19.99 -0.28
CA ARG A 59 1.41 -20.81 -1.18
C ARG A 59 0.80 -22.21 -1.32
N GLU A 60 0.50 -22.87 -0.21
CA GLU A 60 -0.05 -24.22 -0.16
C GLU A 60 -1.35 -24.32 -0.96
N VAL A 61 -2.26 -23.35 -0.78
CA VAL A 61 -3.54 -23.32 -1.50
C VAL A 61 -3.36 -23.08 -2.99
N LEU A 62 -2.53 -22.11 -3.38
CA LEU A 62 -2.33 -21.83 -4.81
C LEU A 62 -1.51 -22.92 -5.51
N GLN A 63 -0.65 -23.64 -4.80
CA GLN A 63 0.12 -24.74 -5.36
C GLN A 63 -0.76 -25.90 -5.84
N GLU A 64 -1.95 -26.09 -5.23
CA GLU A 64 -2.95 -27.08 -5.65
C GLU A 64 -3.74 -26.65 -6.91
N VAL A 65 -3.73 -25.35 -7.23
CA VAL A 65 -4.53 -24.78 -8.32
C VAL A 65 -3.69 -24.41 -9.53
N LEU A 66 -2.43 -24.00 -9.31
CA LEU A 66 -1.52 -23.52 -10.33
C LEU A 66 -0.51 -24.60 -10.74
N ASP A 67 -0.25 -24.72 -12.03
CA ASP A 67 0.75 -25.64 -12.59
C ASP A 67 2.20 -25.11 -12.53
N ALA A 68 2.54 -24.35 -11.50
CA ALA A 68 3.85 -23.74 -11.35
C ALA A 68 4.42 -23.96 -9.96
N ASP A 69 5.75 -24.10 -9.88
CA ASP A 69 6.46 -24.08 -8.61
C ASP A 69 6.40 -22.67 -8.00
N LEU A 70 5.79 -22.58 -6.82
CA LEU A 70 5.60 -21.36 -6.04
C LEU A 70 6.65 -21.18 -4.92
N SER A 71 7.73 -21.98 -4.94
CA SER A 71 8.90 -21.80 -4.08
C SER A 71 9.53 -20.41 -4.24
N ASN A 72 10.33 -20.00 -3.25
CA ASN A 72 10.94 -18.68 -3.27
C ASN A 72 11.97 -18.56 -4.41
N GLU A 73 12.70 -19.64 -4.63
CA GLU A 73 13.75 -19.78 -5.64
C GLU A 73 13.17 -19.73 -7.05
N SER A 74 12.05 -20.44 -7.28
CA SER A 74 11.42 -20.50 -8.59
C SER A 74 10.57 -19.26 -8.88
N PHE A 75 9.87 -18.72 -7.88
CA PHE A 75 8.97 -17.58 -8.05
C PHE A 75 9.31 -16.46 -7.06
N PRO A 76 10.40 -15.70 -7.27
CA PRO A 76 10.83 -14.64 -6.35
C PRO A 76 9.83 -13.50 -6.21
N PHE A 77 9.93 -12.75 -5.11
CA PHE A 77 9.11 -11.56 -4.90
C PHE A 77 9.23 -10.55 -6.06
N SER A 78 8.15 -9.82 -6.35
CA SER A 78 8.07 -8.82 -7.41
C SER A 78 8.36 -9.37 -8.83
N THR A 79 8.09 -10.66 -9.05
CA THR A 79 8.11 -11.28 -10.37
C THR A 79 6.70 -11.72 -10.79
N HIS A 80 6.54 -12.15 -12.04
CA HIS A 80 5.30 -12.72 -12.53
C HIS A 80 5.56 -13.88 -13.47
N LYS A 81 4.59 -14.79 -13.58
CA LYS A 81 4.58 -15.90 -14.54
C LYS A 81 3.21 -16.04 -15.19
N VAL A 82 3.17 -16.54 -16.41
CA VAL A 82 1.94 -17.05 -17.03
C VAL A 82 1.88 -18.54 -16.71
N VAL A 83 0.81 -18.96 -16.07
CA VAL A 83 0.61 -20.31 -15.53
C VAL A 83 -0.79 -20.81 -15.91
N ASN A 84 -1.02 -22.10 -15.86
CA ASN A 84 -2.34 -22.69 -15.98
C ASN A 84 -3.03 -22.76 -14.62
N ALA A 85 -4.31 -22.40 -14.59
CA ALA A 85 -5.22 -22.63 -13.49
C ALA A 85 -6.52 -23.23 -14.04
N VAL A 86 -6.86 -24.46 -13.65
CA VAL A 86 -8.11 -25.13 -14.05
C VAL A 86 -8.30 -25.18 -15.58
N GLY A 87 -7.22 -25.40 -16.34
CA GLY A 87 -7.24 -25.45 -17.80
C GLY A 87 -7.14 -24.09 -18.49
N HIS A 88 -7.08 -22.98 -17.76
CA HIS A 88 -7.01 -21.63 -18.30
C HIS A 88 -5.65 -20.97 -18.05
N GLN A 89 -5.15 -20.21 -19.01
CA GLN A 89 -3.95 -19.39 -18.80
C GLN A 89 -4.28 -18.16 -17.94
N VAL A 90 -3.56 -18.01 -16.84
CA VAL A 90 -3.64 -16.88 -15.92
C VAL A 90 -2.26 -16.27 -15.73
N ARG A 91 -2.20 -14.98 -15.43
CA ARG A 91 -0.95 -14.34 -15.00
C ARG A 91 -0.95 -14.25 -13.48
N ALA A 92 -0.02 -14.96 -12.86
CA ALA A 92 0.25 -14.87 -11.44
C ALA A 92 1.36 -13.83 -11.21
N MET A 93 1.20 -12.95 -10.24
CA MET A 93 2.18 -11.93 -9.85
C MET A 93 2.44 -12.06 -8.35
N ARG A 94 3.69 -12.26 -7.94
CA ARG A 94 4.03 -12.38 -6.50
C ARG A 94 4.16 -10.99 -5.90
N LEU A 95 3.01 -10.38 -5.62
CA LEU A 95 2.82 -9.08 -5.00
C LEU A 95 1.59 -9.14 -4.09
N SER A 96 1.58 -8.29 -3.06
CA SER A 96 0.46 -8.19 -2.14
C SER A 96 0.32 -6.77 -1.62
N PHE A 97 -0.86 -6.21 -1.76
CA PHE A 97 -1.19 -4.90 -1.19
C PHE A 97 -1.60 -4.96 0.29
N VAL A 98 -1.75 -6.17 0.85
CA VAL A 98 -1.97 -6.36 2.29
C VAL A 98 -0.67 -6.70 3.04
N GLY A 99 0.44 -6.79 2.30
CA GLY A 99 1.78 -7.03 2.85
C GLY A 99 1.92 -8.38 3.54
N GLU A 100 1.26 -9.41 3.01
CA GLU A 100 1.42 -10.81 3.42
C GLU A 100 1.85 -11.63 2.19
N LEU A 101 2.33 -12.86 2.41
CA LEU A 101 2.66 -13.78 1.32
C LEU A 101 1.39 -14.05 0.48
N GLY A 102 1.51 -13.85 -0.84
CA GLY A 102 0.41 -14.07 -1.75
C GLY A 102 0.75 -13.76 -3.20
N TRP A 103 -0.22 -14.04 -4.06
CA TRP A 103 -0.17 -13.72 -5.48
C TRP A 103 -1.44 -12.99 -5.89
N GLU A 104 -1.28 -12.06 -6.82
CA GLU A 104 -2.37 -11.49 -7.60
C GLU A 104 -2.56 -12.32 -8.86
N LEU A 105 -3.81 -12.71 -9.13
CA LEU A 105 -4.16 -13.48 -10.32
C LEU A 105 -4.94 -12.59 -11.28
N HIS A 106 -4.38 -12.39 -12.46
CA HIS A 106 -5.05 -11.76 -13.59
C HIS A 106 -5.63 -12.88 -14.46
N ILE A 107 -6.96 -12.96 -14.50
CA ILE A 107 -7.70 -14.12 -14.98
C ILE A 107 -8.62 -13.68 -16.14
N PRO A 108 -8.67 -14.42 -17.26
CA PRO A 108 -9.69 -14.22 -18.29
C PRO A 108 -11.11 -14.25 -17.70
N LYS A 109 -12.01 -13.40 -18.20
CA LYS A 109 -13.35 -13.24 -17.61
C LYS A 109 -14.11 -14.57 -17.45
N ASP A 110 -14.06 -15.43 -18.46
CA ASP A 110 -14.69 -16.74 -18.51
C ASP A 110 -14.09 -17.74 -17.51
N ALA A 111 -12.81 -17.58 -17.16
CA ALA A 111 -12.10 -18.43 -16.20
C ALA A 111 -12.27 -17.99 -14.73
N CYS A 112 -12.88 -16.83 -14.46
CA CYS A 112 -12.92 -16.25 -13.12
C CYS A 112 -13.67 -17.11 -12.10
N LEU A 113 -14.87 -17.58 -12.44
CA LEU A 113 -15.65 -18.45 -11.54
C LEU A 113 -14.99 -19.82 -11.34
N PRO A 114 -14.56 -20.55 -12.40
CA PRO A 114 -13.84 -21.81 -12.24
C PRO A 114 -12.61 -21.69 -11.33
N VAL A 115 -11.76 -20.68 -11.56
CA VAL A 115 -10.53 -20.48 -10.77
C VAL A 115 -10.88 -20.09 -9.33
N TYR A 116 -11.85 -19.21 -9.10
CA TYR A 116 -12.30 -18.85 -7.75
C TYR A 116 -12.80 -20.08 -6.98
N HIS A 117 -13.64 -20.92 -7.59
CA HIS A 117 -14.15 -22.12 -6.94
C HIS A 117 -13.03 -23.13 -6.62
N ALA A 118 -12.07 -23.31 -7.54
CA ALA A 118 -10.92 -24.18 -7.29
C ALA A 118 -10.07 -23.70 -6.10
N VAL A 119 -9.79 -22.39 -6.02
CA VAL A 119 -9.05 -21.81 -4.89
C VAL A 119 -9.81 -21.96 -3.58
N MET A 120 -11.12 -21.69 -3.57
CA MET A 120 -11.95 -21.86 -2.37
C MET A 120 -12.02 -23.33 -1.92
N ALA A 121 -12.09 -24.27 -2.86
CA ALA A 121 -12.09 -25.69 -2.56
C ALA A 121 -10.75 -26.15 -1.97
N ALA A 122 -9.62 -25.80 -2.59
CA ALA A 122 -8.28 -26.11 -2.09
C ALA A 122 -8.03 -25.46 -0.71
N GLY A 123 -8.49 -24.23 -0.53
CA GLY A 123 -8.33 -23.48 0.71
C GLY A 123 -9.26 -23.89 1.85
N ALA A 124 -10.27 -24.72 1.62
CA ALA A 124 -11.25 -25.09 2.64
C ALA A 124 -10.59 -25.72 3.89
N LYS A 125 -9.61 -26.61 3.68
CA LYS A 125 -8.83 -27.24 4.77
C LYS A 125 -7.91 -26.27 5.53
N HIS A 126 -7.69 -25.08 4.96
CA HIS A 126 -6.88 -24.00 5.55
C HIS A 126 -7.74 -22.86 6.13
N GLY A 127 -9.08 -23.01 6.13
CA GLY A 127 -9.99 -21.99 6.64
C GLY A 127 -10.05 -20.74 5.76
N ILE A 128 -9.94 -20.89 4.43
CA ILE A 128 -10.08 -19.77 3.49
C ILE A 128 -11.40 -19.04 3.69
N ILE A 129 -11.31 -17.71 3.70
CA ILE A 129 -12.46 -16.81 3.77
C ILE A 129 -12.33 -15.70 2.74
N ASN A 130 -13.47 -15.14 2.36
CA ASN A 130 -13.50 -13.92 1.57
C ASN A 130 -13.12 -12.72 2.43
N SER A 131 -12.33 -11.81 1.85
CA SER A 131 -11.99 -10.52 2.44
C SER A 131 -12.55 -9.38 1.59
N GLY A 132 -13.02 -8.34 2.27
CA GLY A 132 -13.55 -7.12 1.64
C GLY A 132 -12.54 -5.98 1.66
N TYR A 133 -12.88 -4.89 0.97
CA TYR A 133 -12.01 -3.71 0.86
C TYR A 133 -11.63 -3.09 2.21
N ARG A 134 -12.53 -3.07 3.20
CA ARG A 134 -12.21 -2.56 4.55
C ARG A 134 -11.06 -3.30 5.23
N ALA A 135 -10.97 -4.61 5.04
CA ALA A 135 -9.87 -5.38 5.58
C ALA A 135 -8.57 -5.11 4.81
N ILE A 136 -8.66 -4.88 3.49
CA ILE A 136 -7.50 -4.49 2.66
C ILE A 136 -6.99 -3.10 3.07
N ASP A 137 -7.88 -2.13 3.28
CA ASP A 137 -7.52 -0.76 3.67
C ASP A 137 -6.81 -0.73 5.04
N SER A 138 -7.34 -1.49 6.00
CA SER A 138 -6.74 -1.69 7.33
C SER A 138 -5.36 -2.35 7.25
N LEU A 139 -5.22 -3.42 6.47
CA LEU A 139 -3.93 -4.08 6.28
C LEU A 139 -2.92 -3.19 5.54
N SER A 140 -3.35 -2.49 4.49
CA SER A 140 -2.46 -1.65 3.70
C SER A 140 -1.95 -0.46 4.49
N ILE A 141 -2.74 0.08 5.42
CA ILE A 141 -2.31 1.18 6.30
C ILE A 141 -1.28 0.70 7.32
N GLU A 142 -1.43 -0.53 7.84
CA GLU A 142 -0.44 -1.20 8.71
C GLU A 142 0.85 -1.57 7.98
N LYS A 143 0.85 -1.57 6.64
CA LYS A 143 2.02 -1.73 5.76
C LYS A 143 2.49 -0.43 5.12
N GLY A 144 1.78 0.67 5.36
CA GLY A 144 2.18 2.02 4.98
C GLY A 144 2.14 2.21 3.48
N TYR A 145 1.39 1.38 2.78
CA TYR A 145 1.21 1.56 1.36
C TYR A 145 0.34 2.78 1.12
N ARG A 146 0.75 3.55 0.11
CA ARG A 146 0.11 4.80 -0.26
C ARG A 146 -1.00 4.50 -1.27
N HIS A 147 -2.20 4.97 -0.98
CA HIS A 147 -3.31 4.94 -1.90
C HIS A 147 -3.29 6.17 -2.80
N TRP A 148 -3.29 5.95 -4.11
CA TRP A 148 -3.57 7.02 -5.06
C TRP A 148 -5.00 7.56 -4.83
N HIS A 149 -5.17 8.89 -4.89
CA HIS A 149 -6.38 9.65 -4.57
C HIS A 149 -6.69 9.87 -3.07
N ALA A 150 -6.11 9.10 -2.15
CA ALA A 150 -6.24 9.35 -0.71
C ALA A 150 -4.95 9.93 -0.14
N ASP A 151 -3.92 9.09 -0.02
CA ASP A 151 -2.59 9.48 0.48
C ASP A 151 -1.86 10.34 -0.55
N LEU A 152 -2.00 10.03 -1.84
CA LEU A 152 -1.31 10.73 -2.92
C LEU A 152 -2.29 11.52 -3.78
N ARG A 153 -1.89 12.74 -4.12
CA ARG A 153 -2.57 13.60 -5.07
C ARG A 153 -1.59 14.17 -6.11
N PRO A 154 -2.07 14.74 -7.23
CA PRO A 154 -1.20 15.35 -8.22
C PRO A 154 -0.33 16.50 -7.68
N ASP A 155 -0.71 17.12 -6.55
CA ASP A 155 0.07 18.16 -5.88
C ASP A 155 1.14 17.62 -4.92
N ASP A 156 1.21 16.31 -4.68
CA ASP A 156 2.15 15.69 -3.76
C ASP A 156 3.36 15.12 -4.54
N THR A 157 4.58 15.43 -4.10
CA THR A 157 5.78 14.85 -4.73
C THR A 157 6.13 13.50 -4.11
N PRO A 158 6.79 12.59 -4.86
CA PRO A 158 7.30 11.33 -4.30
C PRO A 158 8.19 11.52 -3.07
N LEU A 159 8.96 12.62 -2.99
CA LEU A 159 9.81 12.89 -1.82
C LEU A 159 8.98 13.24 -0.58
N GLU A 160 7.96 14.10 -0.73
CA GLU A 160 7.05 14.47 0.36
C GLU A 160 6.24 13.27 0.84
N ALA A 161 5.86 12.37 -0.08
CA ALA A 161 5.14 11.13 0.21
C ALA A 161 6.00 10.01 0.82
N GLY A 162 7.31 10.21 0.97
CA GLY A 162 8.24 9.16 1.43
C GLY A 162 8.40 8.00 0.44
N LEU A 163 8.20 8.25 -0.86
CA LEU A 163 8.34 7.32 -1.97
C LEU A 163 9.62 7.57 -2.78
N ALA A 164 10.63 8.20 -2.18
CA ALA A 164 11.89 8.50 -2.86
C ALA A 164 12.58 7.25 -3.47
N PHE A 165 12.35 6.07 -2.86
CA PHE A 165 12.91 4.80 -3.34
C PHE A 165 12.35 4.35 -4.70
N THR A 166 11.19 4.84 -5.12
CA THR A 166 10.61 4.52 -6.44
C THR A 166 11.17 5.41 -7.55
N CYS A 167 11.97 6.43 -7.22
CA CYS A 167 12.57 7.36 -8.18
C CYS A 167 14.04 7.00 -8.43
N LYS A 168 14.42 6.79 -9.70
CA LYS A 168 15.79 6.42 -10.11
C LYS A 168 16.80 7.58 -10.07
N LEU A 169 16.79 8.38 -8.99
CA LEU A 169 17.65 9.54 -8.78
C LEU A 169 19.15 9.19 -8.66
N LYS A 170 19.48 7.94 -8.32
CA LYS A 170 20.87 7.44 -8.25
C LYS A 170 21.44 7.05 -9.62
N SER A 171 20.61 6.95 -10.65
CA SER A 171 21.04 6.61 -12.03
C SER A 171 21.01 7.85 -12.91
N SER A 172 21.62 7.81 -14.08
CA SER A 172 21.53 8.89 -15.09
C SER A 172 20.30 8.79 -16.01
N ILE A 173 19.41 7.81 -15.78
CA ILE A 173 18.24 7.60 -16.65
C ILE A 173 17.27 8.79 -16.54
N PRO A 174 16.96 9.50 -17.64
CA PRO A 174 16.04 10.62 -17.61
C PRO A 174 14.59 10.14 -17.40
N PHE A 175 13.81 10.91 -16.64
CA PHE A 175 12.36 10.70 -16.48
C PHE A 175 11.66 12.04 -16.19
N LEU A 176 10.36 12.10 -16.47
CA LEU A 176 9.57 13.31 -16.28
C LEU A 176 9.56 13.73 -14.80
N GLY A 177 9.90 15.00 -14.53
CA GLY A 177 9.92 15.57 -13.18
C GLY A 177 11.21 15.33 -12.40
N ARG A 178 12.23 14.67 -12.99
CA ARG A 178 13.51 14.40 -12.34
C ARG A 178 14.18 15.66 -11.78
N ASP A 179 14.36 16.69 -12.62
CA ASP A 179 15.07 17.92 -12.25
C ASP A 179 14.43 18.58 -11.02
N ARG A 180 13.08 18.63 -11.00
CA ARG A 180 12.34 19.17 -9.86
C ARG A 180 12.54 18.37 -8.58
N LEU A 181 12.63 17.04 -8.66
CA LEU A 181 12.91 16.21 -7.48
C LEU A 181 14.35 16.40 -6.98
N GLU A 182 15.32 16.55 -7.88
CA GLU A 182 16.71 16.83 -7.50
C GLU A 182 16.87 18.19 -6.82
N GLU A 183 16.19 19.22 -7.33
CA GLU A 183 16.09 20.54 -6.68
C GLU A 183 15.43 20.46 -5.32
N GLN A 184 14.24 19.84 -5.24
CA GLN A 184 13.49 19.71 -3.99
C GLN A 184 14.29 18.96 -2.91
N LYS A 185 15.11 17.98 -3.30
CA LYS A 185 16.01 17.28 -2.38
C LYS A 185 17.10 18.19 -1.81
N LYS A 186 17.61 19.15 -2.59
CA LYS A 186 18.60 20.15 -2.14
C LYS A 186 17.97 21.23 -1.26
N GLU A 187 16.78 21.70 -1.62
CA GLU A 187 16.01 22.70 -0.87
C GLU A 187 15.54 22.18 0.49
N GLY A 188 15.29 20.87 0.59
CA GLY A 188 14.64 20.25 1.74
C GLY A 188 13.12 20.29 1.64
N LEU A 189 12.46 19.36 2.35
CA LEU A 189 11.01 19.18 2.26
C LEU A 189 10.28 20.13 3.20
N ARG A 190 9.48 21.05 2.66
CA ARG A 190 8.60 21.94 3.45
C ARG A 190 7.29 21.28 3.89
N ARG A 191 6.98 20.12 3.30
CA ARG A 191 5.81 19.30 3.60
C ARG A 191 6.23 17.82 3.58
N ARG A 192 5.77 17.01 4.55
CA ARG A 192 6.03 15.56 4.56
C ARG A 192 4.83 14.79 5.08
N ILE A 193 4.58 13.62 4.51
CA ILE A 193 3.63 12.66 5.07
C ILE A 193 4.23 12.00 6.32
N VAL A 194 3.43 11.88 7.37
CA VAL A 194 3.80 11.31 8.66
C VAL A 194 2.72 10.31 9.07
N CYS A 195 3.15 9.22 9.70
CA CYS A 195 2.28 8.22 10.30
C CYS A 195 2.06 8.55 11.77
N PHE A 196 0.79 8.58 12.18
CA PHE A 196 0.35 8.81 13.53
C PHE A 196 -0.46 7.62 14.02
N THR A 197 -0.39 7.35 15.32
CA THR A 197 -1.22 6.35 15.99
C THR A 197 -1.90 6.91 17.22
N ILE A 198 -3.05 6.35 17.54
CA ILE A 198 -3.82 6.57 18.78
C ILE A 198 -4.11 5.20 19.37
N ASP A 199 -3.90 5.06 20.69
CA ASP A 199 -4.16 3.82 21.44
C ASP A 199 -5.65 3.44 21.48
N GLU A 200 -6.52 4.43 21.39
CA GLU A 200 -7.96 4.24 21.41
C GLU A 200 -8.48 3.78 20.04
N LYS A 201 -9.52 2.93 20.06
CA LYS A 201 -10.28 2.55 18.88
C LYS A 201 -11.31 3.63 18.56
N VAL A 202 -10.90 4.62 17.79
CA VAL A 202 -11.70 5.80 17.46
C VAL A 202 -11.96 5.86 15.95
N PRO A 203 -13.19 6.15 15.49
CA PRO A 203 -13.43 6.34 14.07
C PRO A 203 -12.69 7.59 13.59
N MET A 204 -11.84 7.41 12.58
CA MET A 204 -11.15 8.47 11.85
C MET A 204 -11.28 8.16 10.36
N PHE A 205 -11.42 9.19 9.54
CA PHE A 205 -11.77 9.05 8.13
C PHE A 205 -10.82 9.80 7.19
N GLY A 206 -10.11 10.81 7.71
CA GLY A 206 -9.37 11.79 6.93
C GLY A 206 -9.96 13.20 7.09
N LEU A 207 -9.11 14.20 6.88
CA LEU A 207 -9.33 15.64 7.07
C LEU A 207 -9.35 16.14 8.51
N GLU A 208 -9.18 15.28 9.50
CA GLU A 208 -8.98 15.68 10.90
C GLU A 208 -7.72 16.56 11.02
N ALA A 209 -7.83 17.65 11.77
CA ALA A 209 -6.77 18.64 11.88
C ALA A 209 -5.65 18.14 12.80
N VAL A 210 -4.41 18.25 12.33
CA VAL A 210 -3.20 17.87 13.07
C VAL A 210 -2.53 19.14 13.60
N PHE A 211 -2.24 19.15 14.89
CA PHE A 211 -1.58 20.23 15.58
C PHE A 211 -0.22 19.75 16.10
N ARG A 212 0.77 20.65 16.08
CA ARG A 212 2.06 20.48 16.73
C ARG A 212 2.23 21.61 17.73
N ASN A 213 2.44 21.29 19.00
CA ASN A 213 2.61 22.26 20.09
C ASN A 213 1.46 23.31 20.12
N GLY A 214 0.22 22.86 19.88
CA GLY A 214 -0.97 23.72 19.84
C GLY A 214 -1.18 24.51 18.54
N VAL A 215 -0.27 24.43 17.57
CA VAL A 215 -0.38 25.14 16.28
C VAL A 215 -0.82 24.18 15.17
N PRO A 216 -1.82 24.52 14.33
CA PRO A 216 -2.19 23.70 13.18
C PRO A 216 -1.02 23.51 12.21
N VAL A 217 -0.69 22.27 11.87
CA VAL A 217 0.40 21.93 10.95
C VAL A 217 -0.05 21.14 9.73
N GLY A 218 -1.28 20.62 9.73
CA GLY A 218 -1.79 19.84 8.61
C GLY A 218 -3.10 19.14 8.92
N HIS A 219 -3.40 18.10 8.16
CA HIS A 219 -4.55 17.24 8.37
C HIS A 219 -4.22 15.80 7.94
N LEU A 220 -4.99 14.84 8.47
CA LEU A 220 -4.93 13.45 8.02
C LEU A 220 -5.46 13.33 6.58
N ARG A 221 -4.78 12.55 5.74
CA ARG A 221 -5.24 12.15 4.41
C ARG A 221 -6.12 10.91 4.48
N ARG A 222 -5.61 9.88 5.16
CA ARG A 222 -6.22 8.57 5.30
C ARG A 222 -6.09 8.09 6.73
N SER A 223 -7.10 7.40 7.21
CA SER A 223 -7.06 6.74 8.50
C SER A 223 -7.87 5.45 8.47
N ASP A 224 -7.43 4.48 9.26
CA ASP A 224 -8.16 3.24 9.52
C ASP A 224 -7.72 2.65 10.86
N TYR A 225 -8.43 1.63 11.33
CA TYR A 225 -8.01 0.84 12.48
C TYR A 225 -7.04 -0.26 12.04
N GLY A 226 -5.86 -0.31 12.66
CA GLY A 226 -4.93 -1.42 12.51
C GLY A 226 -5.28 -2.55 13.49
N PHE A 227 -5.88 -3.63 12.99
CA PHE A 227 -6.27 -4.77 13.83
C PHE A 227 -5.08 -5.61 14.30
N PHE A 228 -3.94 -5.59 13.60
CA PHE A 228 -2.73 -6.30 14.01
C PHE A 228 -2.02 -5.57 15.14
N ILE A 229 -1.88 -4.25 15.03
CA ILE A 229 -1.21 -3.43 16.06
C ILE A 229 -2.16 -2.93 17.16
N ASP A 230 -3.46 -3.18 17.02
CA ASP A 230 -4.54 -2.78 17.93
C ASP A 230 -4.57 -1.27 18.24
N LYS A 231 -4.41 -0.46 17.19
CA LYS A 231 -4.37 1.02 17.28
C LYS A 231 -5.09 1.64 16.10
N THR A 232 -5.62 2.85 16.28
CA THR A 232 -6.08 3.66 15.15
C THR A 232 -4.89 4.34 14.48
N ILE A 233 -4.76 4.22 13.16
CA ILE A 233 -3.62 4.73 12.37
C ILE A 233 -4.10 5.86 11.47
N GLY A 234 -3.33 6.93 11.37
CA GLY A 234 -3.58 8.05 10.46
C GLY A 234 -2.32 8.47 9.71
N TYR A 235 -2.44 8.63 8.39
CA TYR A 235 -1.41 9.25 7.56
C TYR A 235 -1.82 10.68 7.26
N GLY A 236 -0.93 11.64 7.51
CA GLY A 236 -1.21 13.05 7.25
C GLY A 236 0.03 13.81 6.77
N TYR A 237 -0.16 14.81 5.92
CA TYR A 237 0.92 15.72 5.57
C TYR A 237 1.00 16.84 6.59
N ILE A 238 2.20 17.07 7.12
CA ILE A 238 2.48 18.22 7.98
C ILE A 238 3.40 19.20 7.28
N ARG A 239 3.27 20.47 7.63
CA ARG A 239 4.13 21.59 7.22
C ARG A 239 4.72 22.26 8.44
N ASN A 240 5.86 22.93 8.25
CA ASN A 240 6.36 23.88 9.25
C ASN A 240 5.62 25.22 9.07
N PRO A 241 4.87 25.71 10.09
CA PRO A 241 4.16 26.99 10.02
C PRO A 241 5.08 28.18 9.71
N ASP A 242 6.35 28.12 10.14
CA ASP A 242 7.35 29.17 9.90
C ASP A 242 7.97 29.07 8.48
N GLY A 243 7.49 28.14 7.65
CA GLY A 243 7.95 27.93 6.27
C GLY A 243 9.28 27.17 6.16
N GLY A 244 9.84 26.72 7.27
CA GLY A 244 11.08 25.93 7.32
C GLY A 244 10.96 24.50 6.81
N VAL A 245 12.07 23.77 6.85
CA VAL A 245 12.12 22.35 6.47
C VAL A 245 11.49 21.48 7.55
N VAL A 246 10.70 20.49 7.12
CA VAL A 246 10.13 19.43 7.96
C VAL A 246 11.17 18.30 8.07
N SER A 247 12.19 18.51 8.90
CA SER A 247 13.24 17.51 9.15
C SER A 247 12.71 16.34 10.01
N ALA A 248 13.50 15.27 10.13
CA ALA A 248 13.18 14.20 11.07
C ALA A 248 13.12 14.73 12.52
N ASP A 249 14.03 15.64 12.89
CA ASP A 249 14.05 16.23 14.23
C ASP A 249 12.86 17.14 14.48
N PHE A 250 12.39 17.88 13.47
CA PHE A 250 11.14 18.67 13.57
C PHE A 250 9.95 17.78 13.92
N ILE A 251 9.88 16.59 13.31
CA ILE A 251 8.84 15.59 13.57
C ILE A 251 9.02 14.98 14.96
N ARG A 252 10.23 14.56 15.35
CA ARG A 252 10.44 13.84 16.62
C ARG A 252 10.36 14.71 17.87
N SER A 253 10.66 16.01 17.75
CA SER A 253 10.70 16.94 18.89
C SER A 253 9.36 17.62 19.19
N GLY A 254 8.33 17.39 18.38
CA GLY A 254 7.03 18.04 18.54
C GLY A 254 6.04 17.18 19.31
N ASP A 255 5.18 17.84 20.10
CA ASP A 255 4.01 17.22 20.69
C ASP A 255 2.84 17.34 19.70
N PHE A 256 2.28 16.21 19.28
CA PHE A 256 1.23 16.16 18.28
C PHE A 256 -0.13 15.85 18.89
N THR A 257 -1.12 16.63 18.50
CA THR A 257 -2.53 16.38 18.83
C THR A 257 -3.37 16.36 17.56
N LEU A 258 -4.48 15.64 17.62
CA LEU A 258 -5.49 15.60 16.57
C LEU A 258 -6.79 16.17 17.10
N GLU A 259 -7.46 17.00 16.31
CA GLU A 259 -8.85 17.37 16.55
C GLU A 259 -9.77 16.57 15.62
N ARG A 260 -10.76 15.92 16.22
CA ARG A 260 -11.80 15.17 15.53
C ARG A 260 -13.15 15.40 16.21
N MET A 261 -14.10 15.99 15.48
CA MET A 261 -15.49 16.21 15.92
C MET A 261 -15.58 16.93 17.28
N GLY A 262 -14.71 17.91 17.51
CA GLY A 262 -14.60 18.68 18.75
C GLY A 262 -13.81 18.00 19.86
N VAL A 263 -13.25 16.81 19.63
CA VAL A 263 -12.46 16.07 20.62
C VAL A 263 -10.98 16.11 20.23
N THR A 264 -10.13 16.49 21.17
CA THR A 264 -8.68 16.49 20.99
C THR A 264 -8.06 15.23 21.59
N SER A 265 -7.25 14.52 20.81
CA SER A 265 -6.52 13.32 21.23
C SER A 265 -5.02 13.48 21.00
N GLN A 266 -4.21 12.86 21.85
CA GLN A 266 -2.76 12.83 21.67
C GLN A 266 -2.38 11.85 20.55
N LEU A 267 -1.43 12.25 19.70
CA LEU A 267 -0.91 11.44 18.62
C LEU A 267 0.49 10.93 18.96
N GLN A 268 0.72 9.64 18.73
CA GLN A 268 2.04 9.04 18.72
C GLN A 268 2.59 9.04 17.29
N VAL A 269 3.73 9.69 17.08
CA VAL A 269 4.44 9.62 15.79
C VAL A 269 5.08 8.24 15.65
N VAL A 270 4.83 7.59 14.52
CA VAL A 270 5.50 6.33 14.17
C VAL A 270 6.67 6.64 13.24
N ASP A 271 7.89 6.33 13.67
CA ASP A 271 9.06 6.45 12.79
C ASP A 271 8.95 5.41 11.67
N ALA A 272 9.15 5.88 10.43
CA ALA A 272 9.10 5.06 9.22
C ALA A 272 10.08 3.88 9.27
N HIS A 273 11.15 3.97 10.07
CA HIS A 273 12.15 2.91 10.22
C HIS A 273 11.87 1.89 11.33
N SER A 274 11.04 2.22 12.33
CA SER A 274 10.90 1.39 13.55
C SER A 274 9.49 0.83 13.79
N GLY A 275 8.46 1.31 13.09
CA GLY A 275 7.07 0.95 13.39
C GLY A 275 6.31 0.26 12.27
N PHE A 276 6.95 -0.06 11.15
CA PHE A 276 6.32 -0.85 10.10
C PHE A 276 6.28 -2.32 10.49
N VAL A 277 5.11 -2.96 10.41
CA VAL A 277 5.02 -4.43 10.44
C VAL A 277 5.84 -4.92 9.26
N ARG A 278 7.07 -5.36 9.52
CA ARG A 278 7.95 -5.92 8.49
C ARG A 278 7.20 -7.06 7.81
N CYS A 279 6.84 -6.84 6.55
CA CYS A 279 6.36 -7.92 5.70
C CYS A 279 7.53 -8.86 5.44
N GLU A 280 7.29 -10.18 5.39
CA GLU A 280 8.30 -11.13 4.87
C GLU A 280 8.78 -10.72 3.46
N CYS A 281 7.91 -10.16 2.63
CA CYS A 281 8.29 -9.58 1.33
C CYS A 281 9.10 -8.27 1.47
N SER A 282 8.89 -7.47 2.52
CA SER A 282 9.66 -6.23 2.72
C SER A 282 11.11 -6.51 3.10
N SER A 283 11.36 -7.55 3.91
CA SER A 283 12.73 -8.02 4.18
C SER A 283 13.42 -8.50 2.90
N GLU A 284 12.70 -9.20 2.02
CA GLU A 284 13.25 -9.67 0.73
C GLU A 284 13.52 -8.50 -0.23
N VAL A 285 12.70 -7.43 -0.23
CA VAL A 285 12.95 -6.22 -1.01
C VAL A 285 14.16 -5.46 -0.51
N GLU A 286 14.31 -5.30 0.81
CA GLU A 286 15.47 -4.64 1.42
C GLU A 286 16.75 -5.43 1.11
N GLU A 287 16.73 -6.75 1.26
CA GLU A 287 17.85 -7.66 0.96
C GLU A 287 18.22 -7.63 -0.53
N GLN A 288 17.25 -7.64 -1.46
CA GLN A 288 17.53 -7.53 -2.91
C GLN A 288 17.98 -6.13 -3.35
N VAL A 289 17.63 -5.07 -2.61
CA VAL A 289 18.15 -3.71 -2.83
C VAL A 289 19.57 -3.58 -2.27
N GLU A 290 19.89 -4.30 -1.19
CA GLU A 290 21.21 -4.32 -0.56
C GLU A 290 22.21 -5.19 -1.32
N GLU A 291 21.80 -6.37 -1.79
CA GLU A 291 22.60 -7.33 -2.56
C GLU A 291 22.95 -6.82 -3.99
N LYS A 292 22.18 -5.87 -4.53
CA LYS A 292 22.48 -5.18 -5.80
C LYS A 292 23.39 -3.96 -5.66
N GLN A 293 23.93 -3.68 -4.48
CA GLN A 293 24.99 -2.68 -4.33
C GLN A 293 26.32 -3.29 -4.81
N PRO A 294 26.99 -2.74 -5.83
CA PRO A 294 28.36 -3.14 -6.10
C PRO A 294 29.22 -2.75 -4.90
N GLU A 295 30.04 -3.68 -4.40
CA GLU A 295 31.09 -3.40 -3.43
C GLU A 295 31.98 -2.26 -3.95
N ALA A 296 31.71 -1.05 -3.49
CA ALA A 296 32.61 0.07 -3.71
C ALA A 296 33.86 -0.17 -2.87
N GLN A 297 34.90 -0.61 -3.58
CA GLN A 297 36.30 -0.73 -3.18
C GLN A 297 36.64 -0.01 -1.86
N ARG A 298 36.90 -0.82 -0.83
CA ARG A 298 37.71 -0.38 0.32
C ARG A 298 39.07 0.02 -0.24
N GLY A 299 39.36 1.32 -0.19
CA GLY A 299 40.68 1.84 -0.49
C GLY A 299 41.72 1.18 0.41
N THR A 300 42.67 0.47 -0.20
CA THR A 300 43.94 0.16 0.44
C THR A 300 44.82 1.40 0.33
N THR A 301 44.92 2.12 1.43
CA THR A 301 46.09 2.96 1.73
C THR A 301 47.34 2.08 1.84
N ARG A 302 48.38 2.37 1.07
CA ARG A 302 49.78 2.55 1.52
C ARG A 302 50.74 2.71 0.33
N ASP A 303 51.58 3.73 0.46
CA ASP A 303 52.90 4.03 -0.13
C ASP A 303 53.16 3.83 -1.63
#